data_AF-A0A7S3M838-F1
#
_entry.id   AF-A0A7S3M838-F1
#
_cell.length_a   1.000
_cell.length_b   1.000
_cell.length_c   1.000
_cell.angle_alpha   90.00
_cell.angle_beta   90.00
_cell.angle_gamma   90.00
#
_symmetry.space_group_name_H-M   'P 1'
#
loop_
_entity.id
_entity.type
_entity.pdbx_description
1 polymer ?
#
loop_
_entity_poly.entity_id
_entity_poly.type
_entity_poly.pdbx_seq_one_letter_code
_entity_poly.pdbx_strand_id
1 'polypeptide(L)'
;KDPTPYVGGGWLNFRKDGPKEQRALELRKDVLVITSEPFDETCDLVGVVKATLFMQCSAPECDVVARLCIVRAPKKLRWPDLRGWSTGLGPGSSLNLCESLVRVPFAADSSGAPGVKRIDIDV
;
A
#
# COMPACT_ATOMS: atom_id res chain seq x y z
N LYS A 1 -14.24 -7.76 -14.77
CA LYS A 1 -13.90 -7.35 -13.38
C LYS A 1 -12.42 -7.03 -13.35
N ASP A 2 -12.02 -5.90 -12.77
CA ASP A 2 -10.63 -5.41 -12.68
C ASP A 2 -10.21 -5.31 -11.21
N PRO A 3 -9.92 -6.44 -10.54
CA PRO A 3 -9.48 -6.41 -9.15
C PRO A 3 -8.07 -5.82 -9.05
N THR A 4 -7.80 -5.12 -7.95
CA THR A 4 -6.46 -4.65 -7.61
C THR A 4 -5.50 -5.85 -7.51
N PRO A 5 -4.41 -5.89 -8.31
CA PRO A 5 -3.54 -7.07 -8.35
C PRO A 5 -2.67 -7.19 -7.11
N TYR A 6 -2.44 -8.43 -6.66
CA TYR A 6 -1.48 -8.70 -5.58
C TYR A 6 -0.04 -8.80 -6.12
N VAL A 7 0.81 -7.85 -5.68
CA VAL A 7 2.18 -7.69 -6.18
C VAL A 7 3.18 -8.61 -5.46
N GLY A 8 2.85 -9.11 -4.26
CA GLY A 8 3.74 -9.92 -3.41
C GLY A 8 4.23 -9.16 -2.18
N GLY A 9 5.04 -9.82 -1.35
CA GLY A 9 5.49 -9.30 -0.05
C GLY A 9 5.18 -10.22 1.12
N GLY A 10 4.11 -11.02 1.00
CA GLY A 10 3.73 -12.02 1.98
C GLY A 10 4.62 -13.27 1.93
N TRP A 11 4.95 -13.79 3.11
CA TRP A 11 5.86 -14.93 3.31
C TRP A 11 5.41 -16.26 2.68
N LEU A 12 4.11 -16.43 2.41
CA LEU A 12 3.55 -17.72 1.98
C LEU A 12 3.75 -18.04 0.49
N ASN A 13 4.37 -17.14 -0.29
CA ASN A 13 4.72 -17.40 -1.68
C ASN A 13 6.23 -17.28 -1.88
N PHE A 14 6.93 -18.41 -1.86
CA PHE A 14 8.39 -18.49 -2.06
C PHE A 14 8.90 -17.89 -3.38
N ARG A 15 8.03 -17.64 -4.37
CA ARG A 15 8.41 -16.98 -5.64
C ARG A 15 8.21 -15.46 -5.60
N LYS A 16 7.52 -14.94 -4.58
CA LYS A 16 7.16 -13.52 -4.42
C LYS A 16 7.40 -13.03 -2.99
N ASP A 17 8.38 -13.63 -2.31
CA ASP A 17 8.80 -13.28 -0.97
C ASP A 17 9.56 -11.95 -0.94
N GLY A 18 9.54 -11.30 0.22
CA GLY A 18 10.24 -10.05 0.48
C GLY A 18 9.68 -8.82 -0.27
N PRO A 19 10.30 -7.64 -0.06
CA PRO A 19 9.84 -6.38 -0.62
C PRO A 19 9.75 -6.39 -2.15
N LYS A 20 8.65 -5.84 -2.69
CA LYS A 20 8.34 -5.72 -4.12
C LYS A 20 8.04 -4.28 -4.51
N GLU A 21 8.34 -3.95 -5.76
CA GLU A 21 8.03 -2.64 -6.36
C GLU A 21 6.53 -2.41 -6.46
N GLN A 22 6.05 -1.32 -5.85
CA GLN A 22 4.63 -0.98 -5.76
C GLN A 22 4.21 0.11 -6.74
N ARG A 23 5.14 0.80 -7.40
CA ARG A 23 4.84 1.98 -8.22
C ARG A 23 3.83 1.73 -9.35
N ALA A 24 3.85 0.56 -9.97
CA ALA A 24 2.85 0.19 -10.97
C ALA A 24 1.43 0.08 -10.37
N LEU A 25 1.33 -0.39 -9.13
CA LEU A 25 0.08 -0.48 -8.38
C LEU A 25 -0.39 0.90 -7.90
N GLU A 26 0.53 1.72 -7.40
CA GLU A 26 0.29 3.09 -6.92
C GLU A 26 -0.25 4.03 -8.01
N LEU A 27 0.01 3.74 -9.29
CA LEU A 27 -0.54 4.50 -10.42
C LEU A 27 -2.02 4.18 -10.72
N ARG A 28 -2.59 3.13 -10.12
CA ARG A 28 -3.98 2.77 -10.38
C ARG A 28 -4.94 3.71 -9.67
N LYS A 29 -6.06 4.02 -10.33
CA LYS A 29 -7.09 4.93 -9.82
C LYS A 29 -7.89 4.37 -8.63
N ASP A 30 -7.85 3.06 -8.42
CA ASP A 30 -8.51 2.37 -7.30
C ASP A 30 -7.59 2.19 -6.08
N VAL A 31 -6.41 2.81 -6.08
CA VAL A 31 -5.43 2.74 -4.99
C VAL A 31 -5.22 4.13 -4.41
N LEU A 32 -5.58 4.31 -3.14
CA LEU A 32 -5.26 5.53 -2.41
C LEU A 32 -3.80 5.50 -1.96
N VAL A 33 -3.03 6.51 -2.35
CA VAL A 33 -1.62 6.65 -1.98
C VAL A 33 -1.45 7.90 -1.11
N ILE A 34 -0.89 7.70 0.07
CA ILE A 34 -0.49 8.78 0.98
C ILE A 34 1.02 8.68 1.14
N THR A 35 1.72 9.78 0.90
CA THR A 35 3.17 9.86 1.02
C THR A 35 3.51 11.02 1.94
N SER A 36 4.42 10.78 2.89
CA SER A 36 4.98 11.86 3.71
C SER A 36 5.85 12.78 2.85
N GLU A 37 6.22 13.94 3.43
CA GLU A 37 7.39 14.67 2.96
C GLU A 37 8.67 13.79 3.06
N PRO A 38 9.71 14.09 2.26
CA PRO A 38 11.02 13.47 2.43
C PRO A 38 11.55 13.64 3.85
N PHE A 39 12.22 12.63 4.36
CA PHE A 39 12.84 12.71 5.69
C PHE A 39 14.20 13.39 5.57
N ASP A 40 14.45 14.39 6.43
CA ASP A 40 15.73 15.13 6.47
C ASP A 40 16.85 14.32 7.15
N GLU A 41 16.47 13.33 7.96
CA GLU A 41 17.38 12.44 8.69
C GLU A 41 16.92 10.97 8.61
N THR A 42 17.81 10.06 8.99
CA THR A 42 17.48 8.64 9.06
C THR A 42 16.44 8.37 10.15
N CYS A 43 15.41 7.59 9.82
CA CYS A 43 14.38 7.17 10.77
C CYS A 43 14.36 5.64 10.88
N ASP A 44 14.50 5.15 12.12
CA ASP A 44 14.35 3.74 12.44
C ASP A 44 12.92 3.44 12.87
N LEU A 45 12.27 2.48 12.19
CA LEU A 45 10.93 2.02 12.51
C LEU A 45 11.00 0.57 12.97
N VAL A 46 10.69 0.33 14.25
CA VAL A 46 10.76 -1.00 14.87
C VAL A 46 9.51 -1.23 15.70
N GLY A 47 8.78 -2.30 15.42
CA GLY A 47 7.58 -2.71 16.16
C GLY A 47 6.40 -3.04 15.25
N VAL A 48 5.23 -3.23 15.88
CA VAL A 48 3.97 -3.46 15.15
C VAL A 48 3.49 -2.15 14.55
N VAL A 49 3.21 -2.17 13.25
CA VAL A 49 2.66 -1.02 12.53
C VAL A 49 1.14 -1.12 12.54
N LYS A 50 0.44 0.01 12.70
CA LYS A 50 -1.02 0.06 12.67
C LYS A 50 -1.50 1.16 11.74
N ALA A 51 -2.45 0.83 10.87
CA ALA A 51 -3.20 1.80 10.07
C ALA A 51 -4.59 2.00 10.68
N THR A 52 -4.92 3.26 11.01
CA THR A 52 -6.27 3.66 11.43
C THR A 52 -6.96 4.38 10.29
N LEU A 53 -8.07 3.83 9.80
CA LEU A 53 -8.86 4.40 8.72
C LEU A 53 -10.24 4.82 9.23
N PHE A 54 -10.74 5.93 8.70
CA PHE A 54 -12.14 6.35 8.83
C PHE A 54 -12.76 6.29 7.44
N MET A 55 -13.62 5.30 7.20
CA MET A 55 -14.16 5.06 5.85
C MET A 55 -15.63 4.68 5.86
N GLN A 56 -16.28 4.92 4.74
CA GLN A 56 -17.63 4.49 4.40
C GLN A 56 -17.54 3.62 3.15
N CYS A 57 -18.37 2.58 3.05
CA CYS A 57 -18.49 1.78 1.84
C CYS A 57 -19.96 1.68 1.45
N SER A 58 -20.24 1.76 0.15
CA SER A 58 -21.59 1.52 -0.39
C SER A 58 -21.92 0.04 -0.51
N ALA A 59 -20.91 -0.84 -0.51
CA ALA A 59 -21.11 -2.29 -0.48
C ALA A 59 -21.38 -2.76 0.96
N PRO A 60 -22.17 -3.83 1.18
CA PRO A 60 -22.43 -4.37 2.51
C PRO A 60 -21.17 -4.90 3.23
N GLU A 61 -20.11 -5.19 2.48
CA GLU A 61 -18.82 -5.66 2.97
C GLU A 61 -17.73 -5.22 1.97
N CYS A 62 -16.53 -4.89 2.47
CA CYS A 62 -15.36 -4.70 1.62
C CYS A 62 -14.08 -5.23 2.28
N ASP A 63 -13.14 -5.68 1.44
CA ASP A 63 -11.77 -5.98 1.86
C ASP A 63 -10.94 -4.71 1.81
N VAL A 64 -10.21 -4.44 2.89
CA VAL A 64 -9.30 -3.28 3.01
C VAL A 64 -7.89 -3.82 3.16
N VAL A 65 -7.00 -3.36 2.28
CA VAL A 65 -5.56 -3.64 2.35
C VAL A 65 -4.84 -2.36 2.75
N ALA A 66 -4.05 -2.43 3.82
CA ALA A 66 -3.13 -1.37 4.21
C ALA A 66 -1.70 -1.87 4.02
N ARG A 67 -0.81 -0.97 3.58
CA ARG A 67 0.58 -1.28 3.27
C ARG A 67 1.46 -0.10 3.59
N LEU A 68 2.55 -0.37 4.28
CA LEU A 68 3.63 0.59 4.46
C LEU A 68 4.70 0.37 3.39
N CYS A 69 5.05 1.43 2.68
CA CYS A 69 6.10 1.40 1.66
C CYS A 69 7.26 2.32 2.06
N ILE A 70 8.49 1.87 1.80
CA ILE A 70 9.66 2.75 1.80
C ILE A 70 9.87 3.32 0.40
N VAL A 71 9.75 4.64 0.31
CA VAL A 71 9.97 5.39 -0.92
C VAL A 71 11.41 5.90 -0.94
N ARG A 72 12.11 5.67 -2.05
CA ARG A 72 13.46 6.20 -2.26
C ARG A 72 13.49 7.06 -3.49
N ALA A 73 14.05 8.26 -3.32
CA ALA A 73 14.35 9.14 -4.44
C ALA A 73 15.28 8.43 -5.43
N PRO A 74 15.18 8.77 -6.73
CA PRO A 74 16.16 8.31 -7.71
C PRO A 74 17.57 8.68 -7.26
N LYS A 75 18.48 7.70 -7.27
CA LYS A 75 19.91 8.01 -7.14
C LYS A 75 20.32 8.87 -8.33
N LYS A 76 21.17 9.88 -8.12
CA LYS A 76 21.82 10.60 -9.22
C LYS A 76 22.42 9.55 -10.17
N LEU A 77 22.06 9.66 -11.45
CA LEU A 77 22.39 8.71 -12.52
C LEU A 77 23.84 8.21 -12.39
N ARG A 78 24.04 6.95 -11.99
CA ARG A 78 25.34 6.29 -12.08
C ARG A 78 25.28 5.35 -13.27
N TRP A 79 26.07 5.66 -14.30
CA TRP A 79 26.14 4.83 -15.49
C TRP A 79 26.63 3.40 -15.13
N PRO A 80 25.96 2.31 -15.59
CA PRO A 80 24.68 2.25 -16.31
C PRO A 80 23.59 1.55 -15.46
N ASP A 81 22.83 2.30 -14.64
CA ASP A 81 21.61 1.76 -13.99
C ASP A 81 20.41 1.83 -14.94
N LEU A 82 20.36 0.91 -15.91
CA LEU A 82 19.28 0.76 -16.89
C LEU A 82 18.09 -0.06 -16.35
N ARG A 83 17.91 -0.21 -15.03
CA ARG A 83 16.84 -1.08 -14.50
C ARG A 83 15.46 -0.43 -14.40
N GLY A 84 15.38 0.91 -14.35
CA GLY A 84 14.11 1.64 -14.23
C GLY A 84 13.41 1.97 -15.55
N TRP A 85 14.15 2.09 -16.66
CA TRP A 85 13.55 2.56 -17.93
C TRP A 85 12.61 1.53 -18.57
N SER A 86 12.86 0.22 -18.37
CA SER A 86 12.06 -0.85 -18.97
C SER A 86 10.66 -1.00 -18.38
N THR A 87 10.40 -0.41 -17.20
CA THR A 87 9.08 -0.42 -16.56
C THR A 87 8.31 0.89 -16.75
N GLY A 88 8.91 1.91 -17.39
CA GLY A 88 8.30 3.24 -17.53
C GLY A 88 8.21 4.03 -16.21
N LEU A 89 8.78 3.50 -15.13
CA LEU A 89 8.76 4.08 -13.80
C LEU A 89 10.19 4.59 -13.55
N GLY A 90 10.38 5.91 -13.46
CA GLY A 90 11.71 6.57 -13.37
C GLY A 90 12.66 6.05 -12.25
N PRO A 91 13.82 6.65 -12.01
CA PRO A 91 14.91 6.01 -11.24
C PRO A 91 14.68 5.81 -9.72
N GLY A 92 13.52 6.21 -9.17
CA GLY A 92 13.15 5.98 -7.77
C GLY A 92 12.55 4.59 -7.52
N SER A 93 12.25 4.27 -6.26
CA SER A 93 11.61 3.00 -5.87
C SER A 93 10.54 3.22 -4.82
N SER A 94 9.50 2.37 -4.83
CA SER A 94 8.56 2.22 -3.71
C SER A 94 8.47 0.74 -3.39
N LEU A 95 9.00 0.33 -2.23
CA LEU A 95 9.04 -1.08 -1.81
C LEU A 95 8.15 -1.29 -0.60
N ASN A 96 7.30 -2.31 -0.61
CA ASN A 96 6.50 -2.66 0.56
C ASN A 96 7.36 -3.25 1.68
N LEU A 97 7.14 -2.77 2.91
CA LEU A 97 7.80 -3.27 4.12
C LEU A 97 6.89 -4.24 4.89
N CYS A 98 5.64 -3.83 5.11
CA CYS A 98 4.62 -4.64 5.75
C CYS A 98 3.25 -4.35 5.13
N GLU A 99 2.34 -5.32 5.20
CA GLU A 99 1.00 -5.23 4.64
C GLU A 99 0.04 -6.19 5.35
N SER A 100 -1.23 -5.80 5.41
CA SER A 100 -2.28 -6.63 5.99
C SER A 100 -3.61 -6.37 5.31
N LEU A 101 -4.51 -7.35 5.42
CA LEU A 101 -5.86 -7.32 4.86
C LEU A 101 -6.87 -7.59 5.97
N VAL A 102 -7.92 -6.77 6.02
CA VAL A 102 -9.09 -7.02 6.86
C VAL A 102 -10.36 -6.95 6.02
N ARG A 103 -11.30 -7.83 6.31
CA ARG A 103 -12.65 -7.80 5.77
C ARG A 103 -13.57 -7.03 6.70
N VAL A 104 -14.27 -6.03 6.19
CA VAL A 104 -15.03 -5.08 7.00
C VAL A 104 -16.49 -5.06 6.57
N PRO A 105 -17.44 -5.37 7.46
CA PRO A 105 -18.86 -5.25 7.18
C PRO A 105 -19.32 -3.80 7.29
N PHE A 106 -20.12 -3.36 6.31
CA PHE A 106 -20.77 -2.04 6.21
C PHE A 106 -22.29 -2.13 6.08
N ALA A 107 -22.89 -3.30 6.39
CA ALA A 107 -24.33 -3.47 6.45
C ALA A 107 -24.99 -2.33 7.25
N ALA A 108 -26.08 -1.78 6.69
CA ALA A 108 -26.77 -0.63 7.26
C ALA A 108 -27.24 -0.93 8.69
N ASP A 109 -27.07 0.06 9.57
CA ASP A 109 -27.80 0.06 10.84
C ASP A 109 -29.28 0.45 10.59
N SER A 110 -30.10 0.48 11.64
CA SER A 110 -31.53 0.81 11.56
C SER A 110 -31.83 2.22 10.98
N SER A 111 -30.82 3.06 10.73
CA SER A 111 -30.97 4.40 10.15
C SER A 111 -30.86 4.44 8.62
N GLY A 112 -30.39 3.36 7.97
CA GLY A 112 -30.29 3.26 6.51
C GLY A 112 -29.19 4.11 5.85
N ALA A 113 -28.41 4.90 6.60
CA ALA A 113 -27.24 5.61 6.07
C ALA A 113 -25.97 4.79 6.38
N PRO A 114 -25.08 4.53 5.41
CA PRO A 114 -23.81 3.88 5.71
C PRO A 114 -22.99 4.85 6.57
N GLY A 115 -22.86 4.61 7.87
CA GLY A 115 -22.02 5.46 8.71
C GLY A 115 -20.54 5.33 8.35
N VAL A 116 -19.74 6.38 8.62
CA VAL A 116 -18.28 6.26 8.61
C VAL A 116 -17.86 5.36 9.78
N LYS A 117 -17.05 4.33 9.50
CA LYS A 117 -16.48 3.43 10.51
C LYS A 117 -15.01 3.73 10.72
N ARG A 118 -14.57 3.64 11.99
CA ARG A 118 -13.16 3.54 12.35
C ARG A 118 -12.72 2.09 12.22
N ILE A 119 -11.59 1.86 11.56
CA ILE A 119 -10.99 0.54 11.35
C ILE A 119 -9.52 0.63 11.74
N ASP A 120 -9.06 -0.31 12.55
CA ASP A 120 -7.65 -0.45 12.92
C ASP A 120 -7.11 -1.74 12.28
N ILE A 121 -6.03 -1.63 11.53
CA ILE A 121 -5.37 -2.74 10.81
C ILE A 121 -3.95 -2.84 11.32
N ASP A 122 -3.59 -3.98 11.92
CA ASP A 122 -2.20 -4.30 12.23
C ASP A 122 -1.50 -4.73 10.93
N VAL A 123 -0.44 -4.01 10.53
CA VAL A 123 0.24 -4.08 9.22
C VAL A 123 1.56 -4.81 9.31
#